data_AF-A0A5N8HG38-F1
#
_entry.id   AF-A0A5N8HG38-F1
#
_cell.length_a   1.000
_cell.length_b   1.000
_cell.length_c   1.000
_cell.angle_alpha   90.00
_cell.angle_beta   90.00
_cell.angle_gamma   90.00
#
_symmetry.space_group_name_H-M   'P 1'
#
loop_
_entity.id
_entity.type
_entity.pdbx_description
1 polymer ?
#
loop_
_entity_poly.entity_id
_entity_poly.type
_entity_poly.pdbx_seq_one_letter_code
_entity_poly.pdbx_strand_id
1 'polypeptide(L)'
;MNPTRYARICEMLARRQPDLTVCMEQVHKPHNVSAIIRTADAVGVHEVHAVWPGSRMRTMASAAAGSNSWVQVKTHRTIGDAVAHLKGRGMQILATHLSDNAVDFREIDYTRPT
;
A
#
# COMPACT_ATOMS: atom_id res chain seq x y z
N MET A 1 11.84 -17.31 -20.35
CA MET A 1 11.99 -15.94 -19.81
C MET A 1 13.22 -15.32 -20.48
N ASN A 2 13.13 -14.13 -21.10
CA ASN A 2 14.31 -13.47 -21.69
C ASN A 2 15.26 -12.98 -20.58
N PRO A 3 16.59 -13.16 -20.69
CA PRO A 3 17.58 -12.68 -19.71
C PRO A 3 17.41 -11.21 -19.31
N THR A 4 17.10 -10.33 -20.28
CA THR A 4 16.86 -8.89 -20.05
C THR A 4 15.63 -8.66 -19.17
N ARG A 5 14.56 -9.43 -19.37
CA ARG A 5 13.35 -9.35 -18.55
C ARG A 5 13.62 -9.86 -17.14
N TYR A 6 14.37 -10.96 -17.01
CA TYR A 6 14.75 -11.51 -15.72
C TYR A 6 15.58 -10.51 -14.90
N ALA A 7 16.61 -9.92 -15.50
CA ALA A 7 17.45 -8.92 -14.85
C ALA A 7 16.64 -7.71 -14.33
N ARG A 8 15.69 -7.19 -15.13
CA ARG A 8 14.80 -6.11 -14.70
C ARG A 8 13.91 -6.50 -13.52
N ILE A 9 13.39 -7.72 -13.49
CA ILE A 9 12.58 -8.22 -12.37
C ILE A 9 13.44 -8.31 -11.10
N CYS A 10 14.65 -8.85 -11.19
CA CYS A 10 15.58 -8.91 -10.07
C CYS A 10 15.95 -7.51 -9.55
N GLU A 11 16.25 -6.57 -10.43
CA GLU A 11 16.54 -5.18 -10.07
C GLU A 11 15.35 -4.52 -9.35
N MET A 12 14.13 -4.70 -9.85
CA MET A 12 12.91 -4.19 -9.23
C MET A 12 12.68 -4.83 -7.85
N LEU A 13 12.86 -6.16 -7.72
CA LEU A 13 12.67 -6.87 -6.45
C LEU A 13 13.68 -6.42 -5.39
N ALA A 14 14.92 -6.15 -5.79
CA ALA A 14 15.97 -5.65 -4.89
C ALA A 14 15.68 -4.25 -4.33
N ARG A 15 14.75 -3.49 -4.92
CA ARG A 15 14.34 -2.16 -4.47
C ARG A 15 13.02 -2.15 -3.70
N ARG A 16 12.47 -3.33 -3.36
CA ARG A 16 11.25 -3.40 -2.56
C ARG A 16 11.51 -3.01 -1.10
N GLN A 17 10.53 -2.34 -0.51
CA GLN A 17 10.53 -1.84 0.86
C GLN A 17 9.46 -2.61 1.64
N PRO A 18 9.78 -3.76 2.25
CA PRO A 18 8.81 -4.58 2.97
C PRO A 18 8.33 -3.95 4.30
N ASP A 19 9.02 -2.90 4.72
CA ASP A 19 8.82 -2.09 5.92
C ASP A 19 8.11 -0.77 5.64
N LEU A 20 7.76 -0.46 4.38
CA LEU A 20 6.89 0.65 4.01
C LEU A 20 5.58 0.13 3.43
N THR A 21 4.45 0.62 3.92
CA THR A 21 3.13 0.25 3.37
C THR A 21 2.11 1.38 3.41
N VAL A 22 0.97 1.16 2.76
CA VAL A 22 -0.19 2.06 2.74
C VAL A 22 -1.43 1.29 3.16
N CYS A 23 -2.23 1.88 4.06
CA CYS A 23 -3.53 1.35 4.44
C CYS A 23 -4.66 2.27 3.93
N MET A 24 -5.53 1.71 3.09
CA MET A 24 -6.70 2.39 2.55
C MET A 24 -7.93 2.07 3.40
N GLU A 25 -8.53 3.09 4.01
CA GLU A 25 -9.82 2.97 4.68
C GLU A 25 -10.93 3.54 3.80
N GLN A 26 -11.86 2.69 3.36
CA GLN A 26 -13.09 3.09 2.67
C GLN A 26 -12.88 3.96 1.41
N VAL A 27 -11.90 3.66 0.56
CA VAL A 27 -11.65 4.44 -0.69
C VAL A 27 -12.73 4.16 -1.75
N HIS A 28 -13.77 4.99 -1.82
CA HIS A 28 -14.98 4.75 -2.63
C HIS A 28 -14.83 4.62 -4.16
N LYS A 29 -13.72 5.05 -4.75
CA LYS A 29 -13.54 5.12 -6.21
C LYS A 29 -12.51 4.09 -6.71
N PRO A 30 -12.89 3.12 -7.57
CA PRO A 30 -11.95 2.09 -8.07
C PRO A 30 -10.72 2.64 -8.79
N HIS A 31 -10.85 3.78 -9.49
CA HIS A 31 -9.69 4.42 -10.14
C HIS A 31 -8.70 5.00 -9.13
N ASN A 32 -9.16 5.47 -7.95
CA ASN A 32 -8.27 5.90 -6.87
C ASN A 32 -7.49 4.72 -6.30
N VAL A 33 -8.18 3.58 -6.06
CA VAL A 33 -7.51 2.34 -5.62
C VAL A 33 -6.44 1.92 -6.63
N SER A 34 -6.77 1.94 -7.92
CA SER A 34 -5.81 1.59 -8.98
C SER A 34 -4.63 2.57 -9.04
N ALA A 35 -4.87 3.86 -8.84
CA ALA A 35 -3.81 4.87 -8.79
C ALA A 35 -2.88 4.67 -7.59
N ILE A 36 -3.45 4.41 -6.40
CA ILE A 36 -2.68 4.14 -5.18
C ILE A 36 -1.79 2.91 -5.37
N ILE A 37 -2.31 1.82 -5.94
CA ILE A 37 -1.52 0.59 -6.20
C ILE A 37 -0.37 0.87 -7.18
N ARG A 38 -0.60 1.67 -8.24
CA ARG A 38 0.47 2.05 -9.17
C ARG A 38 1.55 2.90 -8.50
N THR A 39 1.15 3.83 -7.63
CA THR A 39 2.11 4.63 -6.86
C THR A 39 2.90 3.76 -5.88
N ALA A 40 2.24 2.84 -5.19
CA ALA A 40 2.88 1.87 -4.29
C ALA A 40 3.95 1.05 -5.03
N ASP A 41 3.61 0.51 -6.21
CA ASP A 41 4.55 -0.23 -7.06
C ASP A 41 5.77 0.62 -7.46
N ALA A 42 5.53 1.88 -7.85
CA ALA A 42 6.56 2.81 -8.29
C ALA A 42 7.55 3.20 -7.17
N VAL A 43 7.08 3.29 -5.92
CA VAL A 43 7.95 3.62 -4.77
C VAL A 43 8.50 2.40 -4.05
N GLY A 44 8.21 1.18 -4.53
CA GLY A 44 8.79 -0.04 -3.97
C GLY A 44 7.98 -0.72 -2.88
N VAL A 45 6.76 -0.28 -2.59
CA VAL A 45 5.86 -0.96 -1.64
C VAL A 45 5.46 -2.32 -2.21
N HIS A 46 5.60 -3.37 -1.39
CA HIS A 46 5.29 -4.75 -1.81
C HIS A 46 3.85 -5.18 -1.49
N GLU A 47 3.30 -4.69 -0.38
CA GLU A 47 1.97 -5.03 0.11
C GLU A 47 1.26 -3.75 0.52
N VAL A 48 -0.02 -3.61 0.16
CA VAL A 48 -0.92 -2.54 0.64
C VAL A 48 -2.09 -3.16 1.39
N HIS A 49 -2.65 -2.41 2.33
CA HIS A 49 -3.74 -2.84 3.20
C HIS A 49 -5.03 -2.13 2.81
N ALA A 50 -6.17 -2.81 2.91
CA ALA A 50 -7.45 -2.24 2.52
C ALA A 50 -8.59 -2.67 3.44
N VAL A 51 -9.38 -1.70 3.90
CA VAL A 51 -10.72 -1.89 4.45
C VAL A 51 -11.71 -1.35 3.41
N TRP A 52 -12.48 -2.23 2.79
CA TRP A 52 -13.38 -1.85 1.71
C TRP A 52 -14.71 -1.34 2.27
N PRO A 53 -15.33 -0.29 1.70
CA PRO A 53 -16.67 0.13 2.09
C PRO A 53 -17.77 -0.79 1.52
N GLY A 54 -17.40 -1.81 0.72
CA GLY A 54 -18.32 -2.81 0.20
C GLY A 54 -17.64 -3.88 -0.68
N SER A 55 -18.30 -5.02 -0.87
CA SER A 55 -17.75 -6.20 -1.57
C SER A 55 -17.43 -5.95 -3.05
N ARG A 56 -18.21 -5.12 -3.74
CA ARG A 56 -18.03 -4.81 -5.18
C ARG A 56 -16.69 -4.14 -5.47
N MET A 57 -16.16 -3.36 -4.52
CA MET A 57 -14.94 -2.61 -4.72
C MET A 57 -13.69 -3.49 -4.72
N ARG A 58 -13.69 -4.53 -3.88
CA ARG A 58 -12.61 -5.53 -3.83
C ARG A 58 -12.33 -6.14 -5.21
N THR A 59 -13.38 -6.41 -5.98
CA THR A 59 -13.28 -7.01 -7.32
C THR A 59 -12.72 -6.02 -8.36
N MET A 60 -12.96 -4.72 -8.20
CA MET A 60 -12.54 -3.70 -9.18
C MET A 60 -11.10 -3.21 -8.98
N ALA A 61 -10.48 -3.48 -7.82
CA ALA A 61 -9.06 -3.19 -7.58
C ALA A 61 -8.13 -3.93 -8.57
N SER A 62 -8.62 -5.00 -9.22
CA SER A 62 -7.89 -5.80 -10.22
C SER A 62 -7.48 -5.02 -11.49
N ALA A 63 -7.98 -3.79 -11.71
CA ALA A 63 -7.72 -3.00 -12.91
C ALA A 63 -6.42 -2.17 -12.93
N ALA A 64 -5.51 -2.33 -11.96
CA ALA A 64 -4.29 -1.53 -11.84
C ALA A 64 -3.19 -1.94 -12.84
N ALA A 65 -3.46 -1.86 -14.15
CA ALA A 65 -2.51 -1.90 -15.28
C ALA A 65 -1.23 -2.78 -15.13
N GLY A 66 -1.34 -3.98 -14.55
CA GLY A 66 -0.20 -4.89 -14.34
C GLY A 66 0.55 -4.75 -13.01
N SER A 67 0.39 -3.66 -12.25
CA SER A 67 0.96 -3.49 -10.91
C SER A 67 0.38 -4.47 -9.89
N ASN A 68 -0.86 -4.95 -10.11
CA ASN A 68 -1.47 -6.00 -9.30
C ASN A 68 -0.70 -7.33 -9.31
N SER A 69 0.19 -7.54 -10.28
CA SER A 69 1.08 -8.71 -10.30
C SER A 69 2.26 -8.57 -9.33
N TRP A 70 2.52 -7.36 -8.82
CA TRP A 70 3.72 -7.03 -8.05
C TRP A 70 3.45 -6.44 -6.67
N VAL A 71 2.26 -5.87 -6.47
CA VAL A 71 1.79 -5.32 -5.20
C VAL A 71 0.60 -6.15 -4.71
N GLN A 72 0.75 -6.76 -3.54
CA GLN A 72 -0.33 -7.53 -2.92
C GLN A 72 -1.30 -6.61 -2.19
N VAL A 73 -2.60 -6.91 -2.28
CA VAL A 73 -3.64 -6.16 -1.56
C VAL A 73 -4.19 -7.03 -0.43
N LYS A 74 -3.79 -6.73 0.80
CA LYS A 74 -4.27 -7.40 2.01
C LYS A 74 -5.57 -6.77 2.50
N THR A 75 -6.65 -7.53 2.44
CA THR A 75 -7.97 -7.07 2.89
C THR A 75 -8.15 -7.34 4.38
N HIS A 76 -8.63 -6.34 5.12
CA HIS A 76 -9.01 -6.42 6.53
C HIS A 76 -10.51 -6.21 6.68
N ARG A 77 -11.10 -6.78 7.74
CA ARG A 77 -12.53 -6.65 8.02
C ARG A 77 -12.85 -5.27 8.58
N THR A 78 -12.01 -4.75 9.48
CA THR A 78 -12.14 -3.44 10.09
C THR A 78 -10.82 -2.68 10.08
N ILE A 79 -10.86 -1.37 10.28
CA ILE A 79 -9.65 -0.57 10.47
C ILE A 79 -8.87 -0.97 11.73
N GLY A 80 -9.58 -1.40 12.77
CA GLY A 80 -8.97 -1.95 13.99
C GLY A 80 -8.11 -3.18 13.71
N ASP A 81 -8.59 -4.10 12.88
CA ASP A 81 -7.84 -5.29 12.48
C ASP A 81 -6.57 -4.93 11.68
N ALA A 82 -6.70 -3.97 10.75
CA ALA A 82 -5.57 -3.49 9.95
C ALA A 82 -4.49 -2.84 10.82
N VAL A 83 -4.89 -1.94 11.73
CA VAL A 83 -3.97 -1.27 12.65
C VAL A 83 -3.33 -2.26 13.63
N ALA A 84 -4.10 -3.20 14.17
CA ALA A 84 -3.56 -4.23 15.06
C ALA A 84 -2.52 -5.11 14.34
N HIS A 85 -2.80 -5.48 13.09
CA HIS A 85 -1.86 -6.24 12.25
C HIS A 85 -0.55 -5.48 12.01
N LEU A 86 -0.61 -4.20 11.65
CA LEU A 86 0.56 -3.37 11.38
C LEU A 86 1.37 -3.08 12.66
N LYS A 87 0.69 -2.79 13.78
CA LYS A 87 1.34 -2.65 15.09
C LYS A 87 2.05 -3.93 15.52
N GLY A 88 1.44 -5.11 15.28
CA GLY A 88 2.04 -6.41 15.55
C GLY A 88 3.32 -6.67 14.76
N ARG A 89 3.53 -5.96 13.64
CA ARG A 89 4.77 -5.97 12.85
C ARG A 89 5.79 -4.93 13.29
N GLY A 90 5.53 -4.18 14.37
CA GLY A 90 6.41 -3.13 14.87
C GLY A 90 6.40 -1.85 14.03
N MET A 91 5.36 -1.62 13.23
CA MET A 91 5.28 -0.48 12.32
C MET A 91 4.77 0.78 13.02
N GLN A 92 5.34 1.92 12.65
CA GLN A 92 4.88 3.26 12.97
C GLN A 92 3.57 3.53 12.23
N ILE A 93 2.48 3.77 12.97
CA ILE A 93 1.17 4.02 12.34
C ILE A 93 0.96 5.52 12.18
N LEU A 94 0.77 5.95 10.94
CA LEU A 94 0.48 7.33 10.57
C LEU A 94 -0.92 7.41 9.95
N ALA A 95 -1.68 8.43 10.33
CA ALA A 95 -2.99 8.70 9.76
C ALA A 95 -3.02 10.11 9.16
N THR A 96 -3.52 10.23 7.94
CA THR A 96 -3.80 11.53 7.33
C THR A 96 -5.06 12.10 7.98
N HIS A 97 -4.95 13.24 8.65
CA HIS A 97 -6.05 13.85 9.38
C HIS A 97 -6.10 15.34 9.10
N LEU A 98 -7.27 15.85 8.73
CA LEU A 98 -7.48 17.28 8.46
C LEU A 98 -7.78 18.00 9.79
N SER A 99 -6.73 18.31 10.54
CA SER A 99 -6.82 18.97 11.84
C SER A 99 -5.60 19.85 12.08
N ASP A 100 -5.79 20.95 12.80
CA ASP A 100 -4.71 21.86 13.20
C ASP A 100 -3.66 21.19 14.13
N ASN A 101 -3.99 20.04 14.71
CA ASN A 101 -3.08 19.24 15.52
C ASN A 101 -2.24 18.25 14.69
N ALA A 102 -2.44 18.17 13.38
CA ALA A 102 -1.62 17.33 12.51
C ALA A 102 -0.25 17.98 12.28
N VAL A 103 0.80 17.17 12.27
CA VAL A 103 2.15 17.60 11.90
C VAL A 103 2.30 17.61 10.37
N ASP A 104 3.25 18.39 9.83
CA ASP A 104 3.57 18.33 8.40
C ASP A 104 4.12 16.94 8.07
N PHE A 105 3.59 16.30 7.03
CA PHE A 105 4.01 14.96 6.61
C PHE A 105 5.50 14.89 6.28
N ARG A 106 6.14 16.01 5.95
CA ARG A 106 7.58 16.09 5.64
C ARG A 106 8.48 15.99 6.87
N GLU A 107 7.93 16.15 8.08
CA GLU A 107 8.67 16.05 9.34
C GLU A 107 8.75 14.62 9.87
N ILE A 108 8.05 13.68 9.22
CA ILE A 108 8.04 12.27 9.59
C ILE A 108 9.29 11.57 9.05
N ASP A 109 9.91 10.75 9.89
CA ASP A 109 10.92 9.78 9.47
C ASP A 109 10.26 8.51 8.91
N TYR A 110 10.22 8.40 7.58
CA TYR A 110 9.73 7.23 6.85
C TYR A 110 10.78 6.12 6.65
N THR A 111 12.00 6.28 7.16
CA THR A 111 13.04 5.22 7.08
C THR A 111 12.86 4.14 8.14
N ARG A 112 11.96 4.39 9.11
CA ARG A 112 11.50 3.40 10.08
C ARG A 112 10.39 2.55 9.47
N PRO A 113 10.17 1.31 9.96
CA PRO A 113 9.00 0.53 9.55
C PRO A 113 7.72 1.36 9.75
N THR A 114 6.98 1.65 8.67
CA THR A 114 5.86 2.60 8.64
C THR A 114 4.72 2.10 7.77
#